data_AF-A0A1R1LS13-F1
#
_entry.id   AF-A0A1R1LS13-F1
#
_cell.length_a   1.000
_cell.length_b   1.000
_cell.length_c   1.000
_cell.angle_alpha   90.00
_cell.angle_beta   90.00
_cell.angle_gamma   90.00
#
_symmetry.space_group_name_H-M   'P 1'
#
loop_
_entity.id
_entity.type
_entity.pdbx_description
1 polymer ?
#
loop_
_entity_poly.entity_id
_entity_poly.type
_entity_poly.pdbx_seq_one_letter_code
_entity_poly.pdbx_strand_id
1 'polypeptide(L)'
;MEIYALPSAIALVIKLWLFVRARGVLLKENTVLGLFLASLFFLNLCELTLFSYINDISRAGLVLLLYYVALFFTVTSLVNLSARLSGLSTFYLPRVYYSSVGLLAAFLFGSDALIAGAQSIGYSITRVPGEYYWIVQAYVITGLLLSLTLLTIGTIKQSQHFLRRRCLVVLLGFLPTILAFISVVVLMQLGYKVNATVLVSLTITFFLVVLILTESKSAQFNLLRWVPFTQERIQFKNSYALILEALGHTHYQEPIKLKEKLQQIEEQIIKLAVQSTDGNQARAAAQLGISKSTLNRKLKNKDE
;
A
#
# COMPACT_ATOMS: atom_id res chain seq x y z
N MET A 1 24.57 2.17 -20.46
CA MET A 1 23.95 3.09 -19.48
C MET A 1 22.42 3.07 -19.56
N GLU A 2 21.81 2.97 -20.75
CA GLU A 2 20.35 3.09 -20.93
C GLU A 2 19.50 2.00 -20.24
N ILE A 3 19.98 0.76 -20.16
CA ILE A 3 19.20 -0.36 -19.60
C ILE A 3 18.90 -0.17 -18.10
N TYR A 4 19.80 0.47 -17.33
CA TYR A 4 19.61 0.67 -15.88
C TYR A 4 18.65 1.83 -15.55
N ALA A 5 18.46 2.78 -16.46
CA ALA A 5 17.54 3.90 -16.28
C ALA A 5 16.08 3.50 -16.61
N LEU A 6 15.90 2.47 -17.44
CA LEU A 6 14.61 2.01 -17.95
C LEU A 6 13.59 1.68 -16.83
N PRO A 7 13.95 0.97 -15.74
CA PRO A 7 13.01 0.72 -14.64
C PRO A 7 12.51 2.00 -13.96
N SER A 8 13.37 3.01 -13.77
CA SER A 8 12.97 4.29 -13.17
C SER A 8 12.05 5.08 -14.10
N ALA A 9 12.35 5.09 -15.40
CA ALA A 9 11.50 5.71 -16.42
C ALA A 9 10.10 5.06 -16.50
N ILE A 10 10.04 3.72 -16.54
CA ILE A 10 8.77 2.98 -16.50
C ILE A 10 7.99 3.30 -15.22
N ALA A 11 8.66 3.29 -14.06
CA ALA A 11 8.05 3.62 -12.79
C ALA A 11 7.50 5.05 -12.75
N LEU A 12 8.18 6.02 -13.37
CA LEU A 12 7.69 7.39 -13.51
C LEU A 12 6.45 7.48 -14.40
N VAL A 13 6.44 6.81 -15.56
CA VAL A 13 5.27 6.76 -16.45
C VAL A 13 4.06 6.17 -15.74
N ILE A 14 4.25 5.07 -15.00
CA ILE A 14 3.18 4.45 -14.21
C ILE A 14 2.68 5.41 -13.12
N LYS A 15 3.58 6.06 -12.37
CA LYS A 15 3.20 7.04 -11.33
C LYS A 15 2.45 8.24 -11.91
N LEU A 16 2.87 8.75 -13.06
CA LEU A 16 2.19 9.83 -13.78
C LEU A 16 0.78 9.42 -14.21
N TRP A 17 0.65 8.23 -14.81
CA TRP A 17 -0.64 7.67 -15.17
C TRP A 17 -1.56 7.51 -13.96
N LEU A 18 -1.03 7.01 -12.83
CA LEU A 18 -1.76 6.87 -11.58
C LEU A 18 -2.20 8.23 -11.01
N PHE A 19 -1.35 9.25 -11.08
CA PHE A 19 -1.70 10.60 -10.65
C PHE A 19 -2.85 11.19 -11.47
N VAL A 20 -2.79 11.05 -12.80
CA VAL A 20 -3.85 11.54 -13.70
C VAL A 20 -5.15 10.79 -13.48
N ARG A 21 -5.10 9.45 -13.40
CA ARG A 21 -6.28 8.60 -13.21
C ARG A 21 -6.95 8.84 -11.87
N ALA A 22 -6.18 8.97 -10.79
CA ALA A 22 -6.71 9.11 -9.44
C ALA A 22 -6.83 10.57 -8.97
N ARG A 23 -6.63 11.57 -9.85
CA ARG A 23 -6.57 13.00 -9.48
C ARG A 23 -7.73 13.48 -8.59
N GLY A 24 -8.95 13.01 -8.86
CA GLY A 24 -10.14 13.43 -8.11
C GLY A 24 -10.09 12.94 -6.66
N VAL A 25 -9.72 11.67 -6.47
CA VAL A 25 -9.58 11.04 -5.15
C VAL A 25 -8.38 11.61 -4.41
N LEU A 26 -7.24 11.76 -5.10
CA LEU A 26 -5.97 12.21 -4.51
C LEU A 26 -6.02 13.66 -4.01
N LEU A 27 -6.62 14.56 -4.78
CA LEU A 27 -6.61 15.99 -4.45
C LEU A 27 -7.74 16.42 -3.51
N LYS A 28 -8.89 15.71 -3.53
CA LYS A 28 -10.08 16.13 -2.76
C LYS A 28 -10.38 15.25 -1.55
N GLU A 29 -10.24 13.93 -1.67
CA GLU A 29 -10.69 12.99 -0.63
C GLU A 29 -9.52 12.54 0.28
N ASN A 30 -8.35 12.31 -0.31
CA ASN A 30 -7.19 11.77 0.39
C ASN A 30 -5.89 12.51 0.06
N THR A 31 -5.80 13.76 0.55
CA THR A 31 -4.61 14.62 0.40
C THR A 31 -3.32 13.97 0.90
N VAL A 32 -3.39 13.14 1.94
CA VAL A 32 -2.24 12.39 2.48
C VAL A 32 -1.70 11.40 1.46
N LEU A 33 -2.57 10.67 0.76
CA LEU A 33 -2.18 9.78 -0.33
C LEU A 33 -1.59 10.57 -1.51
N GLY A 34 -2.16 11.74 -1.81
CA GLY A 34 -1.61 12.65 -2.82
C GLY A 34 -0.18 13.10 -2.51
N LEU A 35 0.10 13.48 -1.26
CA LEU A 35 1.45 13.85 -0.79
C LEU A 35 2.44 12.67 -0.87
N PHE A 36 2.00 11.48 -0.48
CA PHE A 36 2.83 10.27 -0.62
C PHE A 36 3.17 9.96 -2.08
N LEU A 37 2.20 10.05 -2.99
CA LEU A 37 2.46 9.85 -4.41
C LEU A 37 3.37 10.94 -4.99
N ALA A 38 3.15 12.20 -4.64
CA ALA A 38 3.98 13.32 -5.10
C ALA A 38 5.44 13.19 -4.64
N SER A 39 5.66 12.83 -3.38
CA SER A 39 7.02 12.59 -2.85
C SER A 39 7.71 11.41 -3.53
N LEU A 40 7.00 10.31 -3.78
CA LEU A 40 7.54 9.18 -4.55
C LEU A 40 7.84 9.50 -6.00
N PHE A 41 7.01 10.34 -6.63
CA PHE A 41 7.27 10.82 -7.98
C PHE A 41 8.57 11.64 -8.01
N PHE A 42 8.74 12.55 -7.05
CA PHE A 42 9.94 13.37 -6.94
C PHE A 42 11.19 12.54 -6.63
N LEU A 43 11.07 11.53 -5.76
CA LEU A 43 12.14 10.58 -5.46
C LEU A 43 12.64 9.88 -6.73
N ASN A 44 11.72 9.30 -7.50
CA ASN A 44 12.04 8.65 -8.77
C ASN A 44 12.60 9.61 -9.83
N LEU A 45 12.12 10.86 -9.84
CA LEU A 45 12.64 11.90 -10.73
C LEU A 45 14.11 12.19 -10.41
N CYS A 46 14.44 12.34 -9.12
CA CYS A 46 15.82 12.50 -8.67
C CYS A 46 16.68 11.29 -9.08
N GLU A 47 16.20 10.06 -8.89
CA GLU A 47 16.91 8.85 -9.35
C GLU A 47 17.21 8.88 -10.85
N LEU A 48 16.20 9.21 -11.68
CA LEU A 48 16.39 9.30 -13.12
C LEU A 48 17.43 10.37 -13.49
N THR A 49 17.36 11.55 -12.86
CA THR A 49 18.32 12.63 -13.10
C THR A 49 19.74 12.28 -12.62
N LEU A 50 19.90 11.49 -11.54
CA LEU A 50 21.21 11.02 -11.09
C LEU A 50 21.90 10.14 -12.14
N PHE A 51 21.15 9.33 -12.90
CA PHE A 51 21.72 8.56 -14.01
C PHE A 51 22.23 9.45 -15.14
N SER A 52 21.63 10.62 -15.38
CA SER A 52 22.10 11.58 -16.38
C SER A 52 23.37 12.32 -15.95
N TYR A 53 23.62 12.45 -14.65
CA TYR A 53 24.77 13.18 -14.09
C TYR A 53 25.92 12.28 -13.62
N ILE A 54 26.02 11.04 -14.09
CA ILE A 54 27.09 10.10 -13.68
C ILE A 54 28.49 10.69 -13.86
N ASN A 55 28.68 11.54 -14.88
CA ASN A 55 29.97 12.16 -15.20
C ASN A 55 30.18 13.54 -14.54
N ASP A 56 29.15 14.12 -13.91
CA ASP A 56 29.19 15.45 -13.29
C ASP A 56 28.84 15.33 -11.80
N ILE A 57 29.87 15.05 -11.00
CA ILE A 57 29.75 14.78 -9.55
C ILE A 57 29.20 16.00 -8.80
N SER A 58 29.55 17.22 -9.23
CA SER A 58 29.11 18.46 -8.59
C SER A 58 27.60 18.65 -8.72
N ARG A 59 27.03 18.48 -9.93
CA ARG A 59 25.57 18.56 -10.13
C ARG A 59 24.84 17.37 -9.51
N ALA A 60 25.46 16.19 -9.56
CA ALA A 60 24.93 15.00 -8.92
C ALA A 60 24.77 15.14 -7.40
N GLY A 61 25.70 15.84 -6.73
CA GLY A 61 25.63 16.11 -5.31
C GLY A 61 24.33 16.81 -4.91
N LEU A 62 23.96 17.89 -5.62
CA LEU A 62 22.74 18.63 -5.35
C LEU A 62 21.49 17.75 -5.55
N VAL A 63 21.43 17.02 -6.67
CA VAL A 63 20.31 16.09 -6.96
C VAL A 63 20.22 15.00 -5.90
N LEU A 64 21.36 14.53 -5.39
CA LEU A 64 21.41 13.55 -4.32
C LEU A 64 20.84 14.13 -3.01
N LEU A 65 21.14 15.38 -2.65
CA LEU A 65 20.51 16.01 -1.49
C LEU A 65 18.99 16.13 -1.65
N LEU A 66 18.51 16.55 -2.83
CA LEU A 66 17.08 16.60 -3.14
C LEU A 66 16.42 15.21 -3.06
N TYR A 67 17.13 14.16 -3.48
CA TYR A 67 16.67 12.78 -3.32
C TYR A 67 16.42 12.43 -1.85
N TYR A 68 17.31 12.79 -0.92
CA TYR A 68 17.08 12.52 0.51
C TYR A 68 15.94 13.33 1.10
N VAL A 69 15.75 14.58 0.66
CA VAL A 69 14.58 15.37 1.06
C VAL A 69 13.30 14.67 0.61
N ALA A 70 13.23 14.23 -0.65
CA ALA A 70 12.10 13.46 -1.17
C ALA A 70 11.89 12.14 -0.40
N LEU A 71 12.98 11.48 0.02
CA LEU A 71 12.93 10.28 0.85
C LEU A 71 12.31 10.58 2.22
N PHE A 72 12.71 11.67 2.88
CA PHE A 72 12.14 12.06 4.17
C PHE A 72 10.64 12.36 4.07
N PHE A 73 10.23 13.09 3.04
CA PHE A 73 8.81 13.31 2.76
C PHE A 73 8.05 12.02 2.47
N THR A 74 8.65 11.09 1.72
CA THR A 74 8.07 9.79 1.39
C THR A 74 7.83 8.98 2.67
N VAL A 75 8.83 8.86 3.54
CA VAL A 75 8.72 8.10 4.78
C VAL A 75 7.69 8.74 5.72
N THR A 76 7.71 10.06 5.90
CA THR A 76 6.73 10.76 6.73
C THR A 76 5.31 10.60 6.21
N SER A 77 5.10 10.76 4.91
CA SER A 77 3.77 10.64 4.31
C SER A 77 3.26 9.19 4.35
N LEU A 78 4.14 8.19 4.27
CA LEU A 78 3.79 6.78 4.49
C LEU A 78 3.31 6.52 5.93
N VAL A 79 4.02 7.06 6.93
CA VAL A 79 3.61 6.95 8.34
C VAL A 79 2.26 7.61 8.54
N ASN A 80 2.08 8.83 8.02
CA ASN A 80 0.83 9.58 8.10
C ASN A 80 -0.34 8.81 7.46
N LEU A 81 -0.11 8.26 6.26
CA LEU A 81 -1.09 7.41 5.58
C LEU A 81 -1.44 6.18 6.43
N SER A 82 -0.44 5.51 6.99
CA SER A 82 -0.62 4.32 7.84
C SER A 82 -1.40 4.65 9.13
N ALA A 83 -1.13 5.81 9.74
CA ALA A 83 -1.86 6.29 10.91
C ALA A 83 -3.33 6.60 10.58
N ARG A 84 -3.59 7.24 9.42
CA ARG A 84 -4.95 7.54 8.95
C ARG A 84 -5.74 6.26 8.67
N LEU A 85 -5.14 5.28 8.00
CA LEU A 85 -5.80 4.01 7.69
C LEU A 85 -6.09 3.16 8.94
N SER A 86 -5.15 3.15 9.89
CA SER A 86 -5.30 2.41 11.15
C SER A 86 -6.28 3.04 12.13
N GLY A 87 -6.74 4.27 11.89
CA GLY A 87 -7.62 5.00 12.80
C GLY A 87 -6.91 5.60 14.02
N LEU A 88 -5.57 5.56 14.05
CA LEU A 88 -4.74 6.09 15.13
C LEU A 88 -4.20 7.49 14.84
N SER A 89 -4.89 8.25 13.98
CA SER A 89 -4.48 9.59 13.59
C SER A 89 -4.42 10.59 14.75
N THR A 90 -5.06 10.32 15.87
CA THR A 90 -5.01 11.17 17.07
C THR A 90 -3.65 11.14 17.76
N PHE A 91 -2.95 10.00 17.72
CA PHE A 91 -1.60 9.86 18.29
C PHE A 91 -0.50 10.40 17.37
N TYR A 92 -0.83 10.63 16.10
CA TYR A 92 0.10 11.08 15.09
C TYR A 92 -0.25 12.50 14.63
N LEU A 93 0.51 13.50 15.09
CA LEU A 93 0.34 14.89 14.66
C LEU A 93 1.16 15.16 13.39
N PRO A 94 0.57 15.20 12.18
CA PRO A 94 1.33 15.27 10.94
C PRO A 94 2.20 16.53 10.86
N ARG A 95 1.72 17.64 11.45
CA ARG A 95 2.45 18.92 11.50
C ARG A 95 3.82 18.77 12.15
N VAL A 96 3.92 18.03 13.26
CA VAL A 96 5.19 17.84 13.98
C VAL A 96 6.18 17.04 13.13
N TYR A 97 5.70 16.00 12.45
CA TYR A 97 6.54 15.16 11.60
C TYR A 97 6.98 15.88 10.31
N TYR A 98 6.13 16.69 9.67
CA TYR A 98 6.56 17.50 8.53
C TYR A 98 7.52 18.62 8.95
N SER A 99 7.36 19.20 10.15
CA SER A 99 8.34 20.13 10.69
C SER A 99 9.70 19.46 10.92
N SER A 100 9.73 18.21 11.40
CA SER A 100 10.99 17.47 11.56
C SER A 100 11.66 17.16 10.22
N VAL A 101 10.89 16.91 9.16
CA VAL A 101 11.42 16.83 7.78
C VAL A 101 12.06 18.16 7.37
N GLY A 102 11.42 19.29 7.65
CA GLY A 102 11.98 20.62 7.35
C GLY A 102 13.30 20.88 8.06
N LEU A 103 13.42 20.50 9.34
CA LEU A 103 14.66 20.61 10.11
C LEU A 103 15.76 19.69 9.55
N LEU A 104 15.44 18.43 9.24
CA LEU A 104 16.38 17.51 8.62
C LEU A 104 16.85 17.98 7.25
N ALA A 105 15.96 18.53 6.43
CA ALA A 105 16.31 19.11 5.14
C ALA A 105 17.22 20.33 5.30
N ALA A 106 16.92 21.24 6.24
CA ALA A 106 17.79 22.38 6.53
C ALA A 106 19.18 21.94 6.99
N PHE A 107 19.26 20.93 7.86
CA PHE A 107 20.53 20.37 8.33
C PHE A 107 21.30 19.68 7.20
N LEU A 108 20.60 18.99 6.30
CA LEU A 108 21.17 18.32 5.14
C LEU A 108 21.79 19.31 4.13
N PHE A 109 21.16 20.46 3.89
CA PHE A 109 21.71 21.49 3.01
C PHE A 109 22.75 22.39 3.68
N GLY A 110 22.66 22.55 5.00
CA GLY A 110 23.54 23.43 5.77
C GLY A 110 24.83 22.76 6.27
N SER A 111 24.97 21.44 6.15
CA SER A 111 26.14 20.73 6.68
C SER A 111 26.48 19.43 5.93
N ASP A 112 27.77 19.11 5.89
CA ASP A 112 28.31 17.84 5.38
C ASP A 112 28.21 16.69 6.41
N ALA A 113 27.62 16.97 7.57
CA ALA A 113 27.51 16.08 8.71
C ALA A 113 26.68 14.82 8.42
N LEU A 114 25.59 14.97 7.65
CA LEU A 114 24.77 13.83 7.23
C LEU A 114 25.33 13.18 5.96
N ILE A 115 25.62 13.99 4.94
CA ILE A 115 26.12 13.52 3.64
C ILE A 115 27.31 14.37 3.27
N ALA A 116 28.49 13.76 3.26
CA ALA A 116 29.74 14.46 2.97
C ALA A 116 29.98 14.66 1.46
N GLY A 117 29.26 13.93 0.60
CA GLY A 117 29.38 14.08 -0.84
C GLY A 117 28.74 12.96 -1.64
N ALA A 118 29.08 12.92 -2.92
CA ALA A 118 28.63 11.91 -3.87
C ALA A 118 29.83 11.26 -4.58
N GLN A 119 29.74 9.95 -4.85
CA GLN A 119 30.74 9.18 -5.57
C GLN A 119 30.06 8.35 -6.66
N SER A 120 30.69 8.24 -7.83
CA SER A 120 30.23 7.33 -8.89
C SER A 120 30.75 5.91 -8.67
N ILE A 121 29.87 4.92 -8.75
CA ILE A 121 30.21 3.48 -8.78
C ILE A 121 30.27 2.98 -10.25
N GLY A 122 30.47 3.88 -11.21
CA GLY A 122 30.56 3.58 -12.64
C GLY A 122 29.22 3.48 -13.37
N TYR A 123 28.18 2.93 -12.72
CA TYR A 123 26.84 2.80 -13.32
C TYR A 123 25.72 3.51 -12.53
N SER A 124 26.05 4.04 -11.36
CA SER A 124 25.14 4.82 -10.50
C SER A 124 25.95 5.73 -9.59
N ILE A 125 25.30 6.75 -9.05
CA ILE A 125 25.86 7.64 -8.06
C ILE A 125 25.44 7.16 -6.68
N THR A 126 26.40 7.05 -5.76
CA THR A 126 26.17 6.74 -4.36
C THR A 126 26.57 7.93 -3.49
N ARG A 127 26.02 7.97 -2.29
CA ARG A 127 26.46 8.91 -1.25
C ARG A 127 27.83 8.50 -0.68
N VAL A 128 28.58 9.51 -0.26
CA VAL A 128 29.63 9.38 0.76
C VAL A 128 28.98 9.72 2.11
N PRO A 129 28.89 8.77 3.05
CA PRO A 129 28.24 9.01 4.34
C PRO A 129 29.03 10.02 5.17
N GLY A 130 28.34 11.00 5.77
CA GLY A 130 28.93 11.86 6.80
C GLY A 130 28.97 11.19 8.18
N GLU A 131 29.57 11.86 9.16
CA GLU A 131 29.73 11.36 10.54
C GLU A 131 28.39 10.95 11.19
N TYR A 132 27.34 11.73 10.96
CA TYR A 132 26.01 11.52 11.54
C TYR A 132 25.03 10.87 10.56
N TYR A 133 25.53 10.18 9.53
CA TYR A 133 24.67 9.51 8.55
C TYR A 133 23.71 8.47 9.18
N TRP A 134 24.04 7.92 10.35
CA TRP A 134 23.18 7.02 11.10
C TRP A 134 21.81 7.66 11.46
N ILE A 135 21.71 8.99 11.58
CA ILE A 135 20.43 9.68 11.82
C ILE A 135 19.48 9.47 10.64
N VAL A 136 19.98 9.57 9.41
CA VAL A 136 19.21 9.30 8.19
C VAL A 136 18.72 7.85 8.16
N GLN A 137 19.59 6.90 8.52
CA GLN A 137 19.24 5.48 8.57
C GLN A 137 18.18 5.20 9.63
N ALA A 138 18.38 5.71 10.85
CA ALA A 138 17.46 5.57 11.96
C ALA A 138 16.10 6.15 11.60
N TYR A 139 16.06 7.35 11.00
CA TYR A 139 14.82 7.98 10.55
C TYR A 139 14.03 7.10 9.57
N VAL A 140 14.70 6.57 8.53
CA VAL A 140 14.06 5.71 7.54
C VAL A 140 13.57 4.41 8.20
N ILE A 141 14.43 3.71 8.96
CA ILE A 141 14.09 2.44 9.59
C ILE A 141 12.93 2.61 10.58
N THR A 142 13.00 3.60 11.47
CA THR A 142 11.93 3.88 12.44
C THR A 142 10.63 4.24 11.74
N GLY A 143 10.65 5.03 10.66
CA GLY A 143 9.46 5.37 9.90
C GLY A 143 8.82 4.15 9.21
N LEU A 144 9.61 3.25 8.63
CA LEU A 144 9.11 2.02 8.02
C LEU A 144 8.53 1.06 9.06
N LEU A 145 9.23 0.86 10.19
CA LEU A 145 8.75 0.03 11.29
C LEU A 145 7.46 0.59 11.89
N LEU A 146 7.41 1.91 12.12
CA LEU A 146 6.20 2.56 12.63
C LEU A 146 5.02 2.40 11.66
N SER A 147 5.25 2.57 10.35
CA SER A 147 4.22 2.34 9.33
C SER A 147 3.70 0.90 9.37
N LEU A 148 4.61 -0.08 9.47
CA LEU A 148 4.28 -1.49 9.57
C LEU A 148 3.46 -1.81 10.84
N THR A 149 3.89 -1.29 11.99
CA THR A 149 3.19 -1.46 13.26
C THR A 149 1.80 -0.84 13.21
N LEU A 150 1.66 0.37 12.67
CA LEU A 150 0.36 1.03 12.53
C LEU A 150 -0.59 0.24 11.64
N LEU A 151 -0.13 -0.23 10.46
CA LEU A 151 -0.95 -1.06 9.56
C LEU A 151 -1.32 -2.41 10.20
N THR A 152 -0.42 -3.00 10.98
CA THR A 152 -0.67 -4.26 11.70
C THR A 152 -1.71 -4.05 12.80
N ILE A 153 -1.57 -3.00 13.60
CA ILE A 153 -2.56 -2.64 14.61
C ILE A 153 -3.91 -2.32 13.95
N GLY A 154 -3.92 -1.59 12.84
CA GLY A 154 -5.12 -1.31 12.06
C GLY A 154 -5.80 -2.58 11.52
N THR A 155 -5.02 -3.58 11.14
CA THR A 155 -5.55 -4.87 10.69
C THR A 155 -6.21 -5.67 11.82
N ILE A 156 -5.75 -5.51 13.07
CA ILE A 156 -6.23 -6.27 14.22
C ILE A 156 -7.35 -5.53 14.97
N LYS A 157 -7.16 -4.24 15.26
CA LYS A 157 -7.98 -3.46 16.21
C LYS A 157 -9.02 -2.55 15.56
N GLN A 158 -8.98 -2.33 14.24
CA GLN A 158 -9.91 -1.43 13.59
C GLN A 158 -11.35 -1.97 13.67
N SER A 159 -12.28 -1.13 14.16
CA SER A 159 -13.67 -1.50 14.37
C SER A 159 -14.44 -1.65 13.06
N GLN A 160 -14.18 -0.75 12.11
CA GLN A 160 -14.82 -0.76 10.81
C GLN A 160 -14.25 -1.86 9.92
N HIS A 161 -15.08 -2.82 9.50
CA HIS A 161 -14.65 -3.95 8.66
C HIS A 161 -13.89 -3.51 7.39
N PHE A 162 -14.38 -2.47 6.71
CA PHE A 162 -13.77 -1.94 5.48
C PHE A 162 -12.34 -1.44 5.69
N LEU A 163 -12.12 -0.58 6.70
CA LEU A 163 -10.81 -0.02 7.02
C LEU A 163 -9.84 -1.10 7.51
N ARG A 164 -10.33 -2.07 8.28
CA ARG A 164 -9.53 -3.22 8.74
C ARG A 164 -8.99 -4.02 7.56
N ARG A 165 -9.86 -4.36 6.62
CA ARG A 165 -9.48 -5.06 5.38
C ARG A 165 -8.57 -4.21 4.50
N ARG A 166 -8.75 -2.89 4.49
CA ARG A 166 -7.91 -1.98 3.73
C ARG A 166 -6.49 -1.96 4.29
N CYS A 167 -6.34 -1.91 5.62
CA CYS A 167 -5.04 -2.04 6.29
C CYS A 167 -4.34 -3.35 5.89
N LEU A 168 -5.06 -4.47 5.88
CA LEU A 168 -4.50 -5.77 5.47
C LEU A 168 -3.98 -5.75 4.03
N VAL A 169 -4.75 -5.23 3.07
CA VAL A 169 -4.32 -5.19 1.67
C VAL A 169 -3.12 -4.27 1.49
N VAL A 170 -3.11 -3.12 2.15
CA VAL A 170 -1.97 -2.18 2.13
C VAL A 170 -0.73 -2.81 2.77
N LEU A 171 -0.88 -3.52 3.89
CA LEU A 171 0.19 -4.27 4.54
C LEU A 171 0.79 -5.34 3.62
N LEU A 172 -0.06 -6.13 2.97
CA LEU A 172 0.37 -7.15 2.01
C LEU A 172 1.03 -6.54 0.77
N GLY A 173 0.53 -5.40 0.30
CA GLY A 173 1.13 -4.65 -0.82
C GLY A 173 2.49 -4.04 -0.45
N PHE A 174 2.70 -3.70 0.82
CA PHE A 174 3.94 -3.09 1.30
C PHE A 174 5.04 -4.14 1.57
N LEU A 175 4.66 -5.38 1.91
CA LEU A 175 5.58 -6.46 2.23
C LEU A 175 6.66 -6.72 1.15
N PRO A 176 6.36 -6.74 -0.17
CA PRO A 176 7.39 -6.85 -1.20
C PRO A 176 8.45 -5.76 -1.15
N THR A 177 8.08 -4.53 -0.78
CA THR A 177 9.02 -3.40 -0.65
C THR A 177 9.98 -3.63 0.52
N ILE A 178 9.45 -4.11 1.66
CA ILE A 178 10.27 -4.45 2.83
C ILE A 178 11.22 -5.59 2.50
N LEU A 179 10.72 -6.66 1.88
CA LEU A 179 11.54 -7.80 1.49
C LEU A 179 12.64 -7.39 0.51
N ALA A 180 12.32 -6.58 -0.51
CA ALA A 180 13.31 -6.03 -1.42
C ALA A 180 14.40 -5.23 -0.69
N PHE A 181 14.03 -4.38 0.26
CA PHE A 181 14.99 -3.60 1.04
C PHE A 181 15.91 -4.51 1.87
N ILE A 182 15.35 -5.49 2.60
CA ILE A 182 16.11 -6.46 3.38
C ILE A 182 17.06 -7.25 2.46
N SER A 183 16.57 -7.75 1.32
CA SER A 183 17.39 -8.48 0.36
C SER A 183 18.57 -7.66 -0.13
N VAL A 184 18.38 -6.38 -0.47
CA VAL A 184 19.48 -5.51 -0.90
C VAL A 184 20.49 -5.29 0.22
N VAL A 185 20.04 -5.02 1.45
CA VAL A 185 20.94 -4.83 2.60
C VAL A 185 21.78 -6.09 2.85
N VAL A 186 21.16 -7.28 2.82
CA VAL A 186 21.87 -8.56 3.00
C VAL A 186 22.89 -8.78 1.88
N LEU A 187 22.53 -8.52 0.62
CA LEU A 187 23.46 -8.64 -0.51
C LEU A 187 24.66 -7.68 -0.38
N MET A 188 24.41 -6.45 0.08
CA MET A 188 25.49 -5.48 0.34
C MET A 188 26.41 -5.93 1.48
N GLN A 189 25.87 -6.54 2.54
CA GLN A 189 26.67 -7.10 3.64
C GLN A 189 27.53 -8.29 3.19
N LEU A 190 27.07 -9.06 2.20
CA LEU A 190 27.85 -10.13 1.58
C LEU A 190 28.91 -9.63 0.58
N GLY A 191 29.07 -8.30 0.42
CA GLY A 191 30.07 -7.69 -0.44
C GLY A 191 29.62 -7.44 -1.88
N TYR A 192 28.36 -7.75 -2.23
CA TYR A 192 27.82 -7.46 -3.56
C TYR A 192 27.46 -5.98 -3.71
N LYS A 193 27.98 -5.33 -4.76
CA LYS A 193 27.66 -3.93 -5.11
C LYS A 193 26.33 -3.87 -5.88
N VAL A 194 25.22 -4.11 -5.18
CA VAL A 194 23.87 -4.08 -5.77
C VAL A 194 23.25 -2.70 -5.56
N ASN A 195 22.69 -2.12 -6.62
CA ASN A 195 21.91 -0.89 -6.50
C ASN A 195 20.46 -1.20 -6.11
N ALA A 196 20.00 -0.62 -5.00
CA ALA A 196 18.63 -0.76 -4.50
C ALA A 196 17.58 -0.14 -5.43
N THR A 197 17.97 0.89 -6.19
CA THR A 197 17.05 1.77 -6.95
C THR A 197 16.09 0.99 -7.82
N VAL A 198 16.55 0.03 -8.62
CA VAL A 198 15.68 -0.70 -9.56
C VAL A 198 14.63 -1.52 -8.82
N LEU A 199 15.05 -2.34 -7.86
CA LEU A 199 14.17 -3.27 -7.16
C LEU A 199 13.19 -2.52 -6.24
N VAL A 200 13.68 -1.51 -5.52
CA VAL A 200 12.87 -0.68 -4.62
C VAL A 200 11.87 0.15 -5.42
N SER A 201 12.27 0.78 -6.53
CA SER A 201 11.37 1.58 -7.37
C SER A 201 10.23 0.75 -7.97
N LEU A 202 10.51 -0.48 -8.40
CA LEU A 202 9.51 -1.41 -8.91
C LEU A 202 8.54 -1.88 -7.82
N THR A 203 9.04 -2.31 -6.67
CA THR A 203 8.21 -2.80 -5.56
C THR A 203 7.36 -1.68 -4.94
N ILE A 204 7.88 -0.46 -4.82
CA ILE A 204 7.10 0.72 -4.42
C ILE A 204 6.01 1.04 -5.44
N THR A 205 6.29 0.91 -6.73
CA THR A 205 5.27 1.16 -7.78
C THR A 205 4.15 0.14 -7.68
N PHE A 206 4.47 -1.14 -7.46
CA PHE A 206 3.49 -2.18 -7.15
C PHE A 206 2.66 -1.82 -5.91
N PHE A 207 3.32 -1.43 -4.81
CA PHE A 207 2.65 -0.99 -3.58
C PHE A 207 1.66 0.16 -3.86
N LEU A 208 2.06 1.15 -4.65
CA LEU A 208 1.24 2.30 -4.98
C LEU A 208 0.02 1.93 -5.84
N VAL A 209 0.17 0.98 -6.77
CA VAL A 209 -0.96 0.41 -7.53
C VAL A 209 -1.94 -0.26 -6.58
N VAL A 210 -1.46 -1.12 -5.68
CA VAL A 210 -2.32 -1.79 -4.68
C VAL A 210 -3.05 -0.75 -3.83
N LEU A 211 -2.35 0.26 -3.36
CA LEU A 211 -2.90 1.32 -2.53
C LEU A 211 -4.01 2.11 -3.23
N ILE A 212 -3.84 2.48 -4.50
CA ILE A 212 -4.87 3.19 -5.28
C ILE A 212 -6.07 2.28 -5.56
N LEU A 213 -5.84 1.00 -5.89
CA LEU A 213 -6.93 0.05 -6.11
C LEU A 213 -7.78 -0.14 -4.85
N THR A 214 -7.17 -0.10 -3.66
CA THR A 214 -7.92 -0.21 -2.38
C THR A 214 -8.80 0.99 -2.05
N GLU A 215 -8.77 2.09 -2.81
CA GLU A 215 -9.72 3.20 -2.61
C GLU A 215 -11.16 2.77 -2.97
N SER A 216 -11.33 1.82 -3.91
CA SER A 216 -12.66 1.32 -4.26
C SER A 216 -13.00 0.02 -3.53
N LYS A 217 -14.23 -0.05 -2.97
CA LYS A 217 -14.76 -1.26 -2.30
C LYS A 217 -14.73 -2.50 -3.19
N SER A 218 -15.09 -2.34 -4.46
CA SER A 218 -15.14 -3.44 -5.43
C SER A 218 -13.74 -3.97 -5.77
N ALA A 219 -12.77 -3.09 -6.04
CA ALA A 219 -11.41 -3.55 -6.35
C ALA A 219 -10.71 -4.11 -5.12
N GLN A 220 -10.97 -3.57 -3.92
CA GLN A 220 -10.47 -4.16 -2.68
C GLN A 220 -10.97 -5.59 -2.49
N PHE A 221 -12.26 -5.86 -2.71
CA PHE A 221 -12.80 -7.21 -2.67
C PHE A 221 -12.14 -8.12 -3.72
N ASN A 222 -11.98 -7.62 -4.95
CA ASN A 222 -11.32 -8.36 -6.02
C ASN A 222 -9.87 -8.71 -5.68
N LEU A 223 -9.12 -7.82 -5.02
CA LEU A 223 -7.76 -8.12 -4.55
C LEU A 223 -7.77 -9.18 -3.45
N LEU A 224 -8.63 -9.04 -2.45
CA LEU A 224 -8.71 -9.97 -1.32
C LEU A 224 -9.13 -11.38 -1.73
N ARG A 225 -9.88 -11.54 -2.83
CA ARG A 225 -10.21 -12.84 -3.41
C ARG A 225 -8.96 -13.65 -3.81
N TRP A 226 -7.85 -13.00 -4.15
CA TRP A 226 -6.63 -13.68 -4.57
C TRP A 226 -5.75 -14.08 -3.38
N VAL A 227 -5.86 -13.33 -2.28
CA VAL A 227 -5.08 -13.58 -1.05
C VAL A 227 -5.56 -14.86 -0.36
N PRO A 228 -4.67 -15.80 -0.01
CA PRO A 228 -5.06 -17.01 0.73
C PRO A 228 -5.58 -16.68 2.13
N PHE A 229 -6.46 -17.53 2.66
CA PHE A 229 -7.00 -17.44 4.02
C PHE A 229 -7.85 -16.20 4.35
N THR A 230 -8.23 -15.38 3.35
CA THR A 230 -9.18 -14.29 3.54
C THR A 230 -10.62 -14.79 3.51
N GLN A 231 -11.52 -14.10 4.22
CA GLN A 231 -12.95 -14.42 4.19
C GLN A 231 -13.54 -14.22 2.81
N GLU A 232 -13.08 -13.20 2.09
CA GLU A 232 -13.51 -12.86 0.73
C GLU A 232 -13.17 -13.99 -0.25
N ARG A 233 -11.98 -14.60 -0.14
CA ARG A 233 -11.61 -15.78 -0.96
C ARG A 233 -12.43 -17.01 -0.61
N ILE A 234 -12.65 -17.27 0.68
CA ILE A 234 -13.46 -18.41 1.14
C ILE A 234 -14.90 -18.26 0.64
N GLN A 235 -15.50 -17.08 0.81
CA GLN A 235 -16.85 -16.78 0.35
C GLN A 235 -16.96 -16.90 -1.16
N PHE A 236 -16.03 -16.30 -1.92
CA PHE A 236 -16.03 -16.42 -3.37
C PHE A 236 -15.95 -17.89 -3.80
N LYS A 237 -15.05 -18.68 -3.20
CA LYS A 237 -14.93 -20.12 -3.50
C LYS A 237 -16.22 -20.87 -3.19
N ASN A 238 -16.86 -20.58 -2.06
CA ASN A 238 -18.11 -21.24 -1.66
C ASN A 238 -19.25 -20.90 -2.62
N SER A 239 -19.44 -19.62 -2.96
CA SER A 239 -20.48 -19.21 -3.92
C SER A 239 -20.21 -19.78 -5.32
N TYR A 240 -18.95 -19.75 -5.76
CA TYR A 240 -18.56 -20.30 -7.05
C TYR A 240 -18.72 -21.83 -7.10
N ALA A 241 -18.41 -22.53 -6.02
CA ALA A 241 -18.63 -23.97 -5.91
C ALA A 241 -20.11 -24.33 -5.99
N LEU A 242 -21.01 -23.58 -5.33
CA LEU A 242 -22.46 -23.79 -5.43
C LEU A 242 -22.98 -23.59 -6.87
N ILE A 243 -22.45 -22.58 -7.58
CA ILE A 243 -22.79 -22.33 -8.98
C ILE A 243 -22.26 -23.45 -9.88
N LEU A 244 -21.01 -23.87 -9.67
CA LEU A 244 -20.41 -24.97 -10.44
C LEU A 244 -21.11 -26.31 -10.19
N GLU A 245 -21.52 -26.59 -8.96
CA GLU A 245 -22.31 -27.78 -8.63
C GLU A 245 -23.66 -27.72 -9.37
N ALA A 246 -24.36 -26.58 -9.30
CA ALA A 246 -25.62 -26.40 -10.02
C ALA A 246 -25.48 -26.50 -11.55
N LEU A 247 -24.36 -26.05 -12.13
CA LEU A 247 -24.11 -26.13 -13.58
C LEU A 247 -23.46 -27.46 -14.03
N GLY A 248 -22.76 -28.14 -13.13
CA GLY A 248 -22.00 -29.37 -13.37
C GLY A 248 -22.83 -30.64 -13.27
N HIS A 249 -24.05 -30.58 -12.72
CA HIS A 249 -25.05 -31.65 -12.78
C HIS A 249 -25.63 -31.88 -14.19
N THR A 250 -24.86 -31.61 -15.24
CA THR A 250 -25.21 -31.90 -16.64
C THR A 250 -25.10 -33.40 -16.99
N HIS A 251 -24.60 -34.24 -16.07
CA HIS A 251 -24.58 -35.69 -16.22
C HIS A 251 -25.11 -36.40 -14.96
N TYR A 252 -26.27 -37.06 -15.12
CA TYR A 252 -26.95 -38.02 -14.23
C TYR A 252 -27.95 -37.51 -13.16
N GLN A 253 -29.23 -37.70 -13.51
CA GLN A 253 -30.37 -38.27 -12.75
C GLN A 253 -31.15 -37.49 -11.67
N GLU A 254 -30.69 -36.38 -11.10
CA GLU A 254 -31.55 -35.60 -10.18
C GLU A 254 -31.83 -34.18 -10.67
N PRO A 255 -33.12 -33.73 -10.68
CA PRO A 255 -33.45 -32.37 -11.03
C PRO A 255 -32.87 -31.42 -9.99
N ILE A 256 -32.09 -30.44 -10.45
CA ILE A 256 -31.51 -29.39 -9.61
C ILE A 256 -32.64 -28.71 -8.83
N LYS A 257 -32.61 -28.80 -7.51
CA LYS A 257 -33.52 -28.06 -6.63
C LYS A 257 -33.09 -26.60 -6.55
N LEU A 258 -33.39 -25.84 -7.62
CA LEU A 258 -33.01 -24.43 -7.77
C LEU A 258 -33.37 -23.59 -6.54
N LYS A 259 -34.53 -23.86 -5.92
CA LYS A 259 -35.00 -23.17 -4.72
C LYS A 259 -34.05 -23.33 -3.54
N GLU A 260 -33.52 -24.54 -3.31
CA GLU A 260 -32.58 -24.81 -2.22
C GLU A 260 -31.24 -24.09 -2.46
N LYS A 261 -30.71 -24.14 -3.69
CA LYS A 261 -29.45 -23.44 -4.04
C LYS A 261 -29.58 -21.91 -4.00
N LEU A 262 -30.70 -21.36 -4.48
CA LEU A 262 -30.99 -19.93 -4.36
C LEU A 262 -31.08 -19.49 -2.89
N GLN A 263 -31.68 -20.31 -2.03
CA GLN A 263 -31.74 -20.05 -0.60
C GLN A 263 -30.33 -20.04 0.03
N GLN A 264 -29.44 -20.96 -0.34
CA GLN A 264 -28.05 -20.96 0.13
C GLN A 264 -27.27 -19.72 -0.32
N ILE A 265 -27.47 -19.25 -1.55
CA ILE A 265 -26.86 -18.01 -2.05
C ILE A 265 -27.41 -16.80 -1.28
N GLU A 266 -28.73 -16.73 -1.12
CA GLU A 266 -29.40 -15.66 -0.37
C GLU A 266 -28.86 -15.58 1.07
N GLU A 267 -28.67 -16.72 1.71
CA GLU A 267 -28.09 -16.81 3.05
C GLU A 267 -26.66 -16.28 3.12
N GLN A 268 -25.82 -16.59 2.13
CA GLN A 268 -24.46 -16.05 2.06
C GLN A 268 -24.47 -14.53 1.90
N ILE A 269 -25.37 -14.01 1.06
CA ILE A 269 -25.56 -12.57 0.85
C ILE A 269 -26.02 -11.88 2.14
N ILE A 270 -26.96 -12.46 2.87
CA ILE A 270 -27.44 -11.92 4.16
C ILE A 270 -26.32 -11.89 5.19
N LYS A 271 -25.55 -12.96 5.32
CA LYS A 271 -24.40 -13.03 6.24
C LYS A 271 -23.35 -11.97 5.91
N LEU A 272 -23.07 -11.79 4.62
CA LEU A 272 -22.17 -10.76 4.10
C LEU A 272 -22.64 -9.35 4.40
N ALA A 273 -23.93 -9.06 4.18
CA ALA A 273 -24.51 -7.76 4.45
C ALA A 273 -24.37 -7.41 5.94
N VAL A 274 -24.75 -8.34 6.83
CA VAL A 274 -24.62 -8.15 8.29
C VAL A 274 -23.16 -7.91 8.70
N GLN A 275 -22.23 -8.72 8.19
CA GLN A 275 -20.79 -8.55 8.45
C GLN A 275 -20.25 -7.21 7.93
N SER A 276 -20.69 -6.77 6.75
CA SER A 276 -20.26 -5.50 6.15
C SER A 276 -20.78 -4.27 6.89
N THR A 277 -21.83 -4.44 7.70
CA THR A 277 -22.43 -3.42 8.56
C THR A 277 -22.06 -3.54 10.04
N ASP A 278 -20.98 -4.27 10.34
CA ASP A 278 -20.48 -4.51 11.71
C ASP A 278 -21.57 -5.05 12.65
N GLY A 279 -22.45 -5.93 12.14
CA GLY A 279 -23.55 -6.52 12.91
C GLY A 279 -24.83 -5.65 12.99
N ASN A 280 -24.84 -4.45 12.41
CA ASN A 280 -26.03 -3.60 12.41
C ASN A 280 -27.09 -4.11 11.40
N GLN A 281 -28.01 -4.92 11.92
CA GLN A 281 -29.12 -5.50 11.16
C GLN A 281 -30.00 -4.48 10.42
N ALA A 282 -30.20 -3.27 10.99
CA ALA A 282 -31.01 -2.25 10.32
C ALA A 282 -30.31 -1.71 9.06
N ARG A 283 -28.99 -1.50 9.13
CA ARG A 283 -28.19 -1.10 7.96
C ARG A 283 -28.07 -2.23 6.95
N ALA A 284 -27.90 -3.48 7.41
CA ALA A 284 -27.85 -4.64 6.53
C ALA A 284 -29.16 -4.82 5.74
N ALA A 285 -30.30 -4.68 6.42
CA ALA A 285 -31.62 -4.74 5.79
C ALA A 285 -31.79 -3.64 4.74
N ALA A 286 -31.41 -2.40 5.08
CA ALA A 286 -31.43 -1.27 4.14
C ALA A 286 -30.52 -1.51 2.92
N GLN A 287 -29.31 -2.03 3.11
CA GLN A 287 -28.37 -2.37 2.04
C GLN A 287 -28.90 -3.46 1.10
N LEU A 288 -29.67 -4.40 1.64
CA LEU A 288 -30.30 -5.48 0.89
C LEU A 288 -31.66 -5.07 0.28
N GLY A 289 -32.16 -3.87 0.56
CA GLY A 289 -33.48 -3.43 0.10
C GLY A 289 -34.65 -4.21 0.72
N ILE A 290 -34.44 -4.83 1.89
CA ILE A 290 -35.48 -5.61 2.60
C ILE A 290 -35.79 -4.97 3.95
N SER A 291 -36.94 -5.33 4.53
CA SER A 291 -37.29 -4.86 5.87
C SER A 291 -36.44 -5.54 6.96
N LYS A 292 -36.22 -4.85 8.09
CA LYS A 292 -35.50 -5.42 9.25
C LYS A 292 -36.18 -6.68 9.79
N SER A 293 -37.52 -6.74 9.76
CA SER A 293 -38.27 -7.92 10.20
C SER A 293 -38.05 -9.11 9.26
N THR A 294 -38.01 -8.89 7.94
CA THR A 294 -37.67 -9.92 6.95
C THR A 294 -36.26 -10.46 7.16
N LEU A 295 -35.28 -9.58 7.39
CA LEU A 295 -33.90 -9.98 7.70
C LEU A 295 -33.85 -10.84 8.97
N ASN A 296 -34.48 -10.38 10.06
CA ASN A 296 -34.48 -11.09 11.33
C ASN A 296 -35.16 -12.45 11.24
N ARG A 297 -36.25 -12.58 10.48
CA ARG A 297 -36.89 -13.89 10.23
C ARG A 297 -35.95 -14.83 9.50
N LYS A 298 -35.23 -14.35 8.48
CA LYS A 298 -34.26 -15.16 7.72
C LYS A 298 -33.01 -15.53 8.53
N LEU A 299 -32.64 -14.71 9.53
CA LEU A 299 -31.58 -15.03 10.48
C LEU A 299 -32.05 -16.03 11.56
N LYS A 300 -33.28 -15.90 12.05
CA LYS A 300 -33.82 -16.70 13.16
C LYS A 300 -34.19 -18.14 12.77
N ASN A 301 -34.64 -18.37 11.54
CA ASN A 301 -34.90 -19.72 10.98
C ASN A 301 -33.65 -20.63 10.88
N LYS A 302 -32.54 -20.24 11.52
CA LYS A 302 -31.20 -20.81 11.35
C LYS A 302 -30.50 -21.15 12.66
N ASP A 303 -30.96 -20.61 13.78
CA ASP A 303 -30.46 -20.93 15.12
C ASP A 303 -31.25 -22.09 15.77
N GLU A 304 -32.23 -22.64 15.04
CA GLU A 304 -32.99 -23.88 15.32
C GLU A 304 -32.52 -25.00 14.38
#